data_AF-H0PY79-F1
#
_entry.id   AF-H0PY79-F1
#
_cell.length_a   1.000
_cell.length_b   1.000
_cell.length_c   1.000
_cell.angle_alpha   90.00
_cell.angle_beta   90.00
_cell.angle_gamma   90.00
#
_symmetry.space_group_name_H-M   'P 1'
#
loop_
_entity.id
_entity.type
_entity.pdbx_description
1 polymer ?
#
loop_
_entity_poly.entity_id
_entity_poly.type
_entity_poly.pdbx_seq_one_letter_code
_entity_poly.pdbx_strand_id
1 'polypeptide(L)'
;MKVPRNMRQTAIALALCAQGAFSFAADPIMFSPGGTGLTGAIPLGMLDWLPGNALAVNGNPAGGLNVGSIIHLLSHAKLGVIVDQDGDLHSVPSGEITFVAGFGEAVNTFELTGTGSTTTFAFNSSGSNFFEIWWSPTADSNMLAGTGFNTGLAGTKRILYGVVTDSTGGYSGGSPIVTLDQFGPNNYPAIQTITGSGSTQLAGVIISADPDFFPGLTQAQIESMKVFFNTSTVTPYRQTNPSAKFVDYGVVGNTVTMSATTVGSVNGGFHASGPDLHFVLQADANQRFEQGEVIEGACRVTYGGNDKNGNADPNKFGPTCSELPNDNCYTFGGQVGAPTADKSKGGPFGEHTHNQKNGPAGEFTFRAGTHSAPKTTRITDTVCKDPGAIKPAEANAKFKQIDFEGTGSFNFPNSTAGTKAKNYLIAHGGPSDIGSANSSDKIYYFRVDMVDSGEPGNQFNSDPAVIAQCKSFLAADQNNPLATADPLLLDYVASGADCPDVYQILICPTDQPCDTPMYAVRGFLTGGNIQMHKVIK
;
A
#
# COMPACT_ATOMS: atom_id res chain seq x y z
N MET A 1 -7.53 -66.82 -20.92
CA MET A 1 -7.95 -65.68 -20.06
C MET A 1 -6.90 -64.58 -20.19
N LYS A 2 -7.22 -63.49 -20.89
CA LYS A 2 -6.34 -62.33 -21.08
C LYS A 2 -6.72 -61.27 -20.04
N VAL A 3 -5.78 -60.90 -19.19
CA VAL A 3 -5.90 -59.77 -18.24
C VAL A 3 -5.45 -58.49 -18.97
N PRO A 4 -6.24 -57.40 -19.02
CA PRO A 4 -5.76 -56.16 -19.59
C PRO A 4 -4.98 -55.36 -18.53
N ARG A 5 -3.70 -55.09 -18.85
CA ARG A 5 -2.90 -54.00 -18.25
C ARG A 5 -3.42 -52.68 -18.82
N ASN A 6 -3.87 -51.76 -17.97
CA ASN A 6 -3.98 -50.34 -18.27
C ASN A 6 -3.92 -49.55 -16.95
N MET A 7 -2.70 -49.31 -16.46
CA MET A 7 -2.44 -48.30 -15.42
C MET A 7 -1.97 -47.06 -16.17
N ARG A 8 -2.87 -46.09 -16.34
CA ARG A 8 -2.59 -44.82 -17.00
C ARG A 8 -1.65 -43.99 -16.13
N GLN A 9 -0.61 -43.47 -16.77
CA GLN A 9 0.36 -42.54 -16.21
C GLN A 9 -0.33 -41.24 -15.79
N THR A 10 -0.17 -40.86 -14.52
CA THR A 10 -0.51 -39.53 -14.01
C THR A 10 0.56 -38.56 -14.51
N ALA A 11 0.19 -37.62 -15.39
CA ALA A 11 1.06 -36.53 -15.79
C ALA A 11 1.04 -35.46 -14.68
N ILE A 12 2.16 -35.30 -14.00
CA ILE A 12 2.44 -34.15 -13.13
C ILE A 12 2.72 -32.97 -14.06
N ALA A 13 1.84 -31.97 -14.05
CA ALA A 13 2.09 -30.70 -14.74
C ALA A 13 3.02 -29.84 -13.86
N LEU A 14 4.32 -30.05 -13.98
CA LEU A 14 5.33 -29.14 -13.44
C LEU A 14 5.34 -27.88 -14.32
N ALA A 15 4.66 -26.83 -13.90
CA ALA A 15 4.72 -25.52 -14.56
C ALA A 15 6.07 -24.85 -14.24
N LEU A 16 7.10 -25.21 -14.99
CA LEU A 16 8.43 -24.59 -14.91
C LEU A 16 8.39 -23.18 -15.53
N CYS A 17 7.95 -22.19 -14.76
CA CYS A 17 8.15 -20.79 -15.12
C CYS A 17 9.59 -20.38 -14.77
N ALA A 18 10.52 -20.63 -15.68
CA ALA A 18 11.89 -20.11 -15.57
C ALA A 18 11.89 -18.59 -15.79
N GLN A 19 11.78 -17.81 -14.72
CA GLN A 19 12.09 -16.38 -14.75
C GLN A 19 13.59 -16.19 -14.54
N GLY A 20 14.21 -15.34 -15.37
CA GLY A 20 15.65 -15.10 -15.38
C GLY A 20 16.15 -14.59 -14.02
N ALA A 21 17.22 -15.20 -13.53
CA ALA A 21 17.91 -14.79 -12.32
C ALA A 21 18.60 -13.43 -12.54
N PHE A 22 18.04 -12.37 -11.97
CA PHE A 22 18.82 -11.18 -11.68
C PHE A 22 19.65 -11.48 -10.43
N SER A 23 20.97 -11.61 -10.58
CA SER A 23 21.87 -11.81 -9.44
C SER A 23 22.29 -10.44 -8.91
N PHE A 24 21.63 -10.01 -7.85
CA PHE A 24 22.11 -8.95 -6.97
C PHE A 24 22.20 -9.54 -5.57
N ALA A 25 23.34 -9.35 -4.90
CA ALA A 25 23.60 -9.87 -3.56
C ALA A 25 22.86 -9.02 -2.52
N ALA A 26 21.54 -9.14 -2.46
CA ALA A 26 20.80 -8.83 -1.24
C ALA A 26 21.08 -9.93 -0.22
N ASP A 27 21.20 -9.57 1.05
CA ASP A 27 21.32 -10.58 2.10
C ASP A 27 20.10 -11.52 2.04
N PRO A 28 20.32 -12.85 2.08
CA PRO A 28 19.22 -13.80 2.03
C PRO A 28 18.23 -13.53 3.16
N ILE A 29 16.93 -13.56 2.85
CA ILE A 29 15.89 -13.57 3.88
C ILE A 29 16.01 -14.90 4.60
N MET A 30 16.39 -14.88 5.87
CA MET A 30 16.51 -16.09 6.67
C MET A 30 15.14 -16.49 7.20
N PHE A 31 14.82 -17.79 7.12
CA PHE A 31 13.58 -18.36 7.64
C PHE A 31 13.87 -19.50 8.59
N SER A 32 13.30 -19.45 9.79
CA SER A 32 13.42 -20.46 10.84
C SER A 32 12.07 -21.10 11.05
N PRO A 33 11.76 -22.21 10.34
CA PRO A 33 10.43 -22.80 10.35
C PRO A 33 10.02 -23.38 11.71
N GLY A 34 10.98 -23.57 12.62
CA GLY A 34 10.73 -23.99 14.01
C GLY A 34 10.58 -22.84 15.01
N GLY A 35 10.73 -21.58 14.59
CA GLY A 35 10.67 -20.43 15.51
C GLY A 35 11.83 -20.38 16.50
N THR A 36 13.02 -20.86 16.11
CA THR A 36 14.21 -20.92 16.98
C THR A 36 15.21 -19.80 16.70
N GLY A 37 14.77 -18.74 16.02
CA GLY A 37 15.61 -17.63 15.59
C GLY A 37 16.68 -18.11 14.60
N LEU A 38 17.89 -17.54 14.70
CA LEU A 38 19.01 -17.89 13.80
C LEU A 38 19.43 -19.37 13.86
N THR A 39 19.15 -20.07 14.96
CA THR A 39 19.47 -21.50 15.07
C THR A 39 18.51 -22.29 14.20
N GLY A 40 19.01 -22.96 13.17
CA GLY A 40 18.17 -23.70 12.22
C GLY A 40 17.48 -22.83 11.17
N ALA A 41 17.87 -21.56 11.04
CA ALA A 41 17.42 -20.71 9.96
C ALA A 41 18.05 -21.12 8.63
N ILE A 42 17.25 -21.08 7.57
CA ILE A 42 17.63 -21.41 6.19
C ILE A 42 17.49 -20.17 5.31
N PRO A 43 18.38 -19.97 4.31
CA PRO A 43 18.26 -18.86 3.38
C PRO A 43 17.05 -19.11 2.47
N LEU A 44 15.95 -18.41 2.70
CA LEU A 44 14.68 -18.70 2.05
C LEU A 44 14.74 -18.31 0.57
N GLY A 45 14.49 -19.29 -0.30
CA GLY A 45 14.23 -19.07 -1.72
C GLY A 45 12.73 -18.96 -2.00
N MET A 46 11.97 -19.97 -1.56
CA MET A 46 10.54 -20.08 -1.82
C MET A 46 9.83 -20.93 -0.75
N LEU A 47 8.57 -20.61 -0.49
CA LEU A 47 7.62 -21.45 0.23
C LEU A 47 6.68 -22.09 -0.79
N ASP A 48 6.62 -23.41 -0.81
CA ASP A 48 5.74 -24.17 -1.69
C ASP A 48 4.60 -24.77 -0.87
N TRP A 49 3.39 -24.31 -1.16
CA TRP A 49 2.21 -24.65 -0.39
C TRP A 49 1.58 -25.92 -0.96
N LEU A 50 1.04 -26.79 -0.10
CA LEU A 50 0.25 -27.92 -0.59
C LEU A 50 -1.00 -27.41 -1.31
N PRO A 51 -1.59 -28.22 -2.21
CA PRO A 51 -2.88 -27.90 -2.81
C PRO A 51 -3.92 -27.50 -1.77
N GLY A 52 -4.37 -26.26 -1.87
CA GLY A 52 -5.28 -25.59 -0.97
C GLY A 52 -6.58 -25.20 -1.66
N ASN A 53 -7.24 -24.21 -1.09
CA ASN A 53 -8.56 -23.78 -1.52
C ASN A 53 -8.58 -22.27 -1.76
N ALA A 54 -9.42 -21.84 -2.69
CA ALA A 54 -9.78 -20.44 -2.89
C ALA A 54 -11.29 -20.27 -3.09
N LEU A 55 -11.81 -19.12 -2.68
CA LEU A 55 -13.21 -18.71 -2.83
C LEU A 55 -13.26 -17.30 -3.40
N ALA A 56 -13.78 -17.16 -4.61
CA ALA A 56 -14.16 -15.87 -5.17
C ALA A 56 -15.55 -15.49 -4.67
N VAL A 57 -15.60 -14.66 -3.63
CA VAL A 57 -16.83 -14.06 -3.12
C VAL A 57 -17.42 -13.17 -4.21
N ASN A 58 -18.71 -13.36 -4.51
CA ASN A 58 -19.42 -12.80 -5.66
C ASN A 58 -18.81 -13.18 -7.03
N GLY A 59 -18.03 -14.27 -7.09
CA GLY A 59 -17.41 -14.76 -8.32
C GLY A 59 -18.35 -15.39 -9.33
N ASN A 60 -19.61 -15.65 -8.96
CA ASN A 60 -20.65 -16.17 -9.84
C ASN A 60 -21.98 -15.43 -9.55
N PRO A 61 -22.11 -14.15 -9.90
CA PRO A 61 -23.35 -13.41 -9.67
C PRO A 61 -24.43 -13.80 -10.68
N ALA A 62 -25.68 -13.45 -10.38
CA ALA A 62 -26.79 -13.72 -11.29
C ALA A 62 -26.60 -12.94 -12.62
N GLY A 63 -26.76 -13.63 -13.74
CA GLY A 63 -26.48 -13.09 -15.08
C GLY A 63 -25.01 -13.12 -15.48
N GLY A 64 -24.11 -13.60 -14.61
CA GLY A 64 -22.67 -13.69 -14.87
C GLY A 64 -21.89 -12.41 -14.56
N LEU A 65 -20.56 -12.53 -14.58
CA LEU A 65 -19.64 -11.40 -14.36
C LEU A 65 -19.69 -10.41 -15.53
N ASN A 66 -19.54 -9.12 -15.22
CA ASN A 66 -19.38 -8.04 -16.19
C ASN A 66 -18.05 -7.32 -15.95
N VAL A 67 -17.52 -6.64 -16.97
CA VAL A 67 -16.37 -5.75 -16.79
C VAL A 67 -16.69 -4.72 -15.70
N GLY A 68 -15.80 -4.58 -14.73
CA GLY A 68 -15.99 -3.73 -13.55
C GLY A 68 -16.71 -4.40 -12.36
N SER A 69 -17.21 -5.63 -12.50
CA SER A 69 -17.67 -6.43 -11.34
C SER A 69 -16.51 -6.60 -10.35
N ILE A 70 -16.79 -6.43 -9.06
CA ILE A 70 -15.82 -6.59 -7.99
C ILE A 70 -16.06 -7.91 -7.28
N ILE A 71 -15.01 -8.71 -7.18
CA ILE A 71 -14.98 -9.97 -6.44
C ILE A 71 -13.93 -9.86 -5.33
N HIS A 72 -14.05 -10.72 -4.32
CA HIS A 72 -13.06 -10.82 -3.26
C HIS A 72 -12.54 -12.25 -3.20
N LEU A 73 -11.26 -12.46 -3.50
CA LEU A 73 -10.66 -13.79 -3.52
C LEU A 73 -10.06 -14.10 -2.15
N LEU A 74 -10.61 -15.11 -1.49
CA LEU A 74 -10.10 -15.67 -0.24
C LEU A 74 -9.32 -16.94 -0.54
N SER A 75 -8.18 -17.18 0.09
CA SER A 75 -7.41 -18.41 -0.10
C SER A 75 -6.70 -18.85 1.17
N HIS A 76 -6.50 -20.17 1.30
CA HIS A 76 -5.70 -20.75 2.36
C HIS A 76 -5.05 -22.07 1.94
N ALA A 77 -3.91 -22.38 2.55
CA ALA A 77 -3.29 -23.68 2.46
C ALA A 77 -2.32 -23.94 3.61
N LYS A 78 -1.79 -25.16 3.62
CA LYS A 78 -0.72 -25.61 4.52
C LYS A 78 0.61 -25.64 3.75
N LEU A 79 1.70 -25.27 4.41
CA LEU A 79 3.04 -25.34 3.84
C LEU A 79 3.43 -26.79 3.57
N GLY A 80 3.86 -27.09 2.35
CA GLY A 80 4.32 -28.41 1.95
C GLY A 80 5.82 -28.57 2.10
N VAL A 81 6.57 -27.69 1.44
CA VAL A 81 8.03 -27.73 1.43
C VAL A 81 8.60 -26.31 1.44
N ILE A 82 9.80 -26.17 2.01
CA ILE A 82 10.57 -24.94 1.95
C ILE A 82 11.71 -25.19 0.96
N VAL A 83 11.88 -24.28 0.01
CA VAL A 83 12.98 -24.31 -0.95
C VAL A 83 13.94 -23.20 -0.55
N ASP A 84 15.21 -23.54 -0.31
CA ASP A 84 16.21 -22.52 -0.03
C ASP A 84 16.71 -21.85 -1.32
N GLN A 85 17.63 -20.89 -1.19
CA GLN A 85 18.17 -20.15 -2.35
C GLN A 85 19.01 -21.00 -3.30
N ASP A 86 19.56 -22.12 -2.81
CA ASP A 86 20.33 -23.06 -3.62
C ASP A 86 19.40 -24.07 -4.34
N GLY A 87 18.11 -24.06 -4.00
CA GLY A 87 17.10 -24.96 -4.56
C GLY A 87 16.95 -26.26 -3.77
N ASP A 88 17.58 -26.39 -2.61
CA ASP A 88 17.44 -27.57 -1.76
C ASP A 88 16.10 -27.55 -1.02
N LEU A 89 15.52 -28.75 -0.89
CA LEU A 89 14.20 -28.96 -0.28
C LEU A 89 14.35 -29.26 1.22
N HIS A 90 13.68 -28.46 2.04
CA HIS A 90 13.63 -28.61 3.49
C HIS A 90 12.21 -28.95 3.94
N SER A 91 12.09 -30.01 4.76
CA SER A 91 10.81 -30.36 5.38
C SER A 91 10.43 -29.35 6.45
N VAL A 92 9.13 -29.07 6.58
CA VAL A 92 8.60 -28.28 7.70
C VAL A 92 8.81 -29.09 9.00
N PRO A 93 9.49 -28.54 10.03
CA PRO A 93 9.68 -29.19 11.33
C PRO A 93 8.36 -29.45 12.06
N SER A 94 8.42 -30.01 13.27
CA SER A 94 7.24 -30.29 14.10
C SER A 94 6.37 -29.04 14.28
N GLY A 95 5.07 -29.22 14.08
CA GLY A 95 4.08 -28.15 14.03
C GLY A 95 3.43 -28.08 12.66
N GLU A 96 2.83 -26.94 12.37
CA GLU A 96 2.17 -26.66 11.11
C GLU A 96 2.30 -25.18 10.78
N ILE A 97 2.56 -24.89 9.50
CA ILE A 97 2.58 -23.54 8.97
C ILE A 97 1.48 -23.44 7.92
N THR A 98 0.63 -22.42 8.03
CA THR A 98 -0.47 -22.15 7.12
C THR A 98 -0.41 -20.72 6.62
N PHE A 99 -1.03 -20.45 5.48
CA PHE A 99 -1.34 -19.08 5.09
C PHE A 99 -2.84 -18.87 4.95
N VAL A 100 -3.24 -17.61 5.13
CA VAL A 100 -4.54 -17.10 4.68
C VAL A 100 -4.32 -15.81 3.93
N ALA A 101 -5.08 -15.60 2.86
CA ALA A 101 -5.02 -14.40 2.03
C ALA A 101 -6.43 -13.98 1.63
N GLY A 102 -6.65 -12.67 1.51
CA GLY A 102 -7.89 -12.11 1.01
C GLY A 102 -7.63 -10.79 0.28
N PHE A 103 -8.10 -10.64 -0.95
CA PHE A 103 -7.92 -9.40 -1.71
C PHE A 103 -9.02 -9.16 -2.75
N GLY A 104 -9.24 -7.88 -3.08
CA GLY A 104 -10.21 -7.46 -4.08
C GLY A 104 -9.68 -7.58 -5.50
N GLU A 105 -10.53 -8.05 -6.41
CA GLU A 105 -10.27 -8.11 -7.84
C GLU A 105 -11.43 -7.47 -8.62
N ALA A 106 -11.10 -6.64 -9.61
CA ALA A 106 -12.03 -6.12 -10.59
C ALA A 106 -11.94 -6.92 -11.88
N VAL A 107 -13.08 -7.31 -12.45
CA VAL A 107 -13.12 -7.91 -13.78
C VAL A 107 -12.62 -6.91 -14.81
N ASN A 108 -11.48 -7.21 -15.42
CA ASN A 108 -10.82 -6.37 -16.41
C ASN A 108 -11.29 -6.70 -17.83
N THR A 109 -11.38 -7.99 -18.17
CA THR A 109 -11.99 -8.46 -19.42
C THR A 109 -12.88 -9.66 -19.17
N PHE A 110 -13.93 -9.80 -19.99
CA PHE A 110 -14.82 -10.96 -19.98
C PHE A 110 -15.18 -11.31 -21.42
N GLU A 111 -14.89 -12.54 -21.82
CA GLU A 111 -15.15 -13.05 -23.17
C GLU A 111 -15.85 -14.40 -23.10
N LEU A 112 -16.95 -14.55 -23.85
CA LEU A 112 -17.59 -15.84 -24.05
C LEU A 112 -16.86 -16.62 -25.15
N THR A 113 -16.45 -17.84 -24.82
CA THR A 113 -15.73 -18.73 -25.74
C THR A 113 -16.52 -20.02 -25.93
N GLY A 114 -17.46 -20.01 -26.89
CA GLY A 114 -18.32 -21.16 -27.17
C GLY A 114 -19.18 -21.55 -25.96
N THR A 115 -18.89 -22.70 -25.33
CA THR A 115 -19.58 -23.19 -24.13
C THR A 115 -18.91 -22.77 -22.82
N GLY A 116 -17.97 -21.84 -22.86
CA GLY A 116 -17.22 -21.35 -21.70
C GLY A 116 -17.01 -19.85 -21.72
N SER A 117 -16.20 -19.37 -20.79
CA SER A 117 -15.77 -17.98 -20.71
C SER A 117 -14.31 -17.89 -20.31
N THR A 118 -13.66 -16.80 -20.75
CA THR A 118 -12.36 -16.37 -20.27
C THR A 118 -12.52 -15.01 -19.61
N THR A 119 -12.00 -14.87 -18.40
CA THR A 119 -12.10 -13.65 -17.60
C THR A 119 -10.73 -13.29 -17.08
N THR A 120 -10.36 -12.02 -17.18
CA THR A 120 -9.13 -11.49 -16.54
C THR A 120 -9.49 -10.51 -15.44
N PHE A 121 -8.61 -10.41 -14.46
CA PHE A 121 -8.80 -9.66 -13.24
C PHE A 121 -7.64 -8.69 -13.03
N ALA A 122 -7.96 -7.51 -12.51
CA ALA A 122 -7.01 -6.51 -12.06
C ALA A 122 -7.24 -6.22 -10.58
N PHE A 123 -6.19 -5.83 -9.86
CA PHE A 123 -6.29 -5.50 -8.44
C PHE A 123 -7.35 -4.43 -8.16
N ASN A 124 -8.13 -4.65 -7.11
CA ASN A 124 -9.01 -3.66 -6.54
C ASN A 124 -8.61 -3.37 -5.09
N SER A 125 -8.14 -2.16 -4.84
CA SER A 125 -7.73 -1.69 -3.51
C SER A 125 -8.90 -1.44 -2.55
N SER A 126 -10.15 -1.54 -3.01
CA SER A 126 -11.34 -1.34 -2.20
C SER A 126 -11.64 -2.61 -1.40
N GLY A 127 -11.86 -2.47 -0.10
CA GLY A 127 -12.12 -3.58 0.81
C GLY A 127 -10.88 -4.02 1.58
N SER A 128 -10.98 -5.19 2.23
CA SER A 128 -9.84 -5.76 2.96
C SER A 128 -8.86 -6.35 1.97
N ASN A 129 -7.56 -6.13 2.18
CA ASN A 129 -6.50 -6.71 1.38
C ASN A 129 -5.42 -7.17 2.37
N PHE A 130 -5.27 -8.48 2.55
CA PHE A 130 -4.41 -9.03 3.59
C PHE A 130 -3.73 -10.31 3.14
N PHE A 131 -2.58 -10.55 3.75
CA PHE A 131 -1.82 -11.79 3.65
C PHE A 131 -1.23 -12.13 5.03
N GLU A 132 -1.42 -13.36 5.48
CA GLU A 132 -0.94 -13.82 6.78
C GLU A 132 -0.29 -15.19 6.66
N ILE A 133 0.78 -15.39 7.43
CA ILE A 133 1.33 -16.72 7.71
C ILE A 133 1.21 -16.99 9.20
N TRP A 134 0.72 -18.18 9.52
CA TRP A 134 0.48 -18.66 10.87
C TRP A 134 1.32 -19.88 11.14
N TRP A 135 1.78 -20.00 12.38
CA TRP A 135 2.39 -21.21 12.92
C TRP A 135 1.51 -21.78 14.04
N SER A 136 1.37 -23.10 14.06
CA SER A 136 0.67 -23.85 15.09
C SER A 136 1.57 -25.00 15.59
N PRO A 137 1.74 -25.18 16.92
CA PRO A 137 2.50 -26.30 17.46
C PRO A 137 1.80 -27.65 17.25
N THR A 138 0.49 -27.64 17.04
CA THR A 138 -0.32 -28.84 16.79
C THR A 138 -0.94 -28.71 15.42
N ALA A 139 -0.70 -29.67 14.51
CA ALA A 139 -1.34 -29.65 13.19
C ALA A 139 -2.87 -29.79 13.35
N ASP A 140 -3.59 -28.69 13.10
CA ASP A 140 -5.03 -28.55 13.30
C ASP A 140 -5.76 -28.05 12.04
N SER A 141 -5.02 -27.73 10.98
CA SER A 141 -5.59 -27.42 9.67
C SER A 141 -6.42 -28.58 9.12
N ASN A 142 -7.61 -28.24 8.64
CA ASN A 142 -8.55 -29.18 8.04
C ASN A 142 -9.11 -28.58 6.76
N MET A 143 -8.62 -29.09 5.62
CA MET A 143 -9.02 -28.62 4.30
C MET A 143 -10.53 -28.75 4.07
N LEU A 144 -11.15 -29.86 4.45
CA LEU A 144 -12.59 -30.08 4.24
C LEU A 144 -13.44 -29.12 5.10
N ALA A 145 -13.12 -28.99 6.39
CA ALA A 145 -13.84 -28.11 7.28
C ALA A 145 -13.55 -26.62 7.01
N GLY A 146 -12.42 -26.31 6.38
CA GLY A 146 -11.93 -24.94 6.18
C GLY A 146 -11.52 -24.27 7.50
N THR A 147 -10.97 -25.04 8.45
CA THR A 147 -10.59 -24.58 9.79
C THR A 147 -9.11 -24.86 10.06
N GLY A 148 -8.52 -24.24 11.08
CA GLY A 148 -7.12 -24.47 11.46
C GLY A 148 -6.10 -23.58 10.75
N PHE A 149 -6.52 -22.68 9.85
CA PHE A 149 -5.59 -21.85 9.06
C PHE A 149 -5.21 -20.51 9.71
N ASN A 150 -6.05 -19.97 10.61
CA ASN A 150 -5.82 -18.71 11.35
C ASN A 150 -6.39 -18.74 12.79
N THR A 151 -6.41 -19.90 13.43
CA THR A 151 -7.40 -20.20 14.48
C THR A 151 -7.25 -19.45 15.80
N GLY A 152 -6.11 -18.79 16.06
CA GLY A 152 -5.86 -18.13 17.34
C GLY A 152 -5.96 -19.09 18.55
N LEU A 153 -5.86 -20.40 18.33
CA LEU A 153 -5.85 -21.41 19.39
C LEU A 153 -4.60 -21.24 20.26
N ALA A 154 -4.66 -21.82 21.46
CA ALA A 154 -3.55 -21.76 22.41
C ALA A 154 -2.24 -22.26 21.78
N GLY A 155 -1.24 -21.39 21.74
CA GLY A 155 0.07 -21.67 21.16
C GLY A 155 0.20 -21.36 19.67
N THR A 156 -0.88 -21.03 18.96
CA THR A 156 -0.80 -20.53 17.59
C THR A 156 -0.28 -19.09 17.57
N LYS A 157 0.49 -18.73 16.55
CA LYS A 157 1.12 -17.42 16.40
C LYS A 157 1.04 -16.97 14.95
N ARG A 158 0.65 -15.71 14.70
CA ARG A 158 0.82 -15.08 13.40
C ARG A 158 2.28 -14.68 13.25
N ILE A 159 3.00 -15.33 12.34
CA ILE A 159 4.45 -15.16 12.18
C ILE A 159 4.80 -14.15 11.09
N LEU A 160 3.84 -13.82 10.21
CA LEU A 160 3.99 -12.77 9.20
C LEU A 160 2.63 -12.17 8.86
N TYR A 161 2.59 -10.85 8.68
CA TYR A 161 1.41 -10.10 8.23
C TYR A 161 1.80 -9.07 7.18
N GLY A 162 1.01 -8.99 6.12
CA GLY A 162 1.16 -8.02 5.04
C GLY A 162 -0.17 -7.62 4.42
N VAL A 163 -0.10 -6.65 3.52
CA VAL A 163 -1.24 -6.16 2.73
C VAL A 163 -0.95 -6.44 1.27
N VAL A 164 -1.92 -7.03 0.58
CA VAL A 164 -1.86 -7.20 -0.88
C VAL A 164 -2.02 -5.83 -1.53
N THR A 165 -1.08 -5.47 -2.40
CA THR A 165 -1.01 -4.15 -3.04
C THR A 165 -1.14 -4.21 -4.55
N ASP A 166 -0.98 -5.40 -5.14
CA ASP A 166 -1.20 -5.64 -6.56
C ASP A 166 -1.61 -7.10 -6.78
N SER A 167 -2.39 -7.32 -7.83
CA SER A 167 -2.83 -8.64 -8.28
C SER A 167 -3.21 -8.60 -9.75
N THR A 168 -2.80 -9.62 -10.48
CA THR A 168 -3.27 -9.89 -11.83
C THR A 168 -3.67 -11.35 -11.93
N GLY A 169 -4.81 -11.61 -12.54
CA GLY A 169 -5.33 -12.96 -12.61
C GLY A 169 -6.12 -13.23 -13.87
N GLY A 170 -6.42 -14.50 -14.08
CA GLY A 170 -7.35 -14.91 -15.11
C GLY A 170 -7.87 -16.32 -14.86
N TYR A 171 -9.06 -16.57 -15.36
CA TYR A 171 -9.70 -17.88 -15.30
C TYR A 171 -10.38 -18.17 -16.64
N SER A 172 -10.20 -19.39 -17.14
CA SER A 172 -10.90 -19.89 -18.32
C SER A 172 -11.59 -21.20 -17.98
N GLY A 173 -12.88 -21.31 -18.26
CA GLY A 173 -13.64 -22.50 -17.92
C GLY A 173 -15.01 -22.59 -18.58
N GLY A 174 -15.68 -23.73 -18.38
CA GLY A 174 -17.00 -24.03 -18.90
C GLY A 174 -17.33 -25.52 -18.88
N SER A 175 -17.72 -26.06 -20.03
CA SER A 175 -18.04 -27.49 -20.20
C SER A 175 -16.79 -28.37 -20.31
N PRO A 176 -16.81 -29.66 -19.87
CA PRO A 176 -17.94 -30.36 -19.25
C PRO A 176 -18.20 -29.94 -17.79
N ILE A 177 -19.45 -30.13 -17.37
CA ILE A 177 -19.85 -30.06 -15.96
C ILE A 177 -19.63 -31.43 -15.33
N VAL A 178 -18.98 -31.46 -14.17
CA VAL A 178 -18.61 -32.68 -13.45
C VAL A 178 -18.83 -32.51 -11.95
N THR A 179 -18.72 -33.58 -11.15
CA THR A 179 -18.72 -33.48 -9.69
C THR A 179 -17.65 -32.51 -9.20
N LEU A 180 -17.99 -31.61 -8.25
CA LEU A 180 -17.07 -30.63 -7.68
C LEU A 180 -15.85 -31.28 -7.03
N ASP A 181 -16.09 -32.30 -6.21
CA ASP A 181 -15.07 -33.01 -5.45
C ASP A 181 -14.75 -34.36 -6.10
N GLN A 182 -13.54 -34.46 -6.65
CA GLN A 182 -13.00 -35.69 -7.23
C GLN A 182 -11.79 -36.22 -6.43
N PHE A 183 -11.51 -35.63 -5.25
CA PHE A 183 -10.41 -36.06 -4.41
C PHE A 183 -10.90 -37.05 -3.33
N GLY A 184 -10.80 -38.34 -3.61
CA GLY A 184 -11.30 -39.36 -2.69
C GLY A 184 -12.84 -39.38 -2.64
N PRO A 185 -13.47 -39.53 -1.46
CA PRO A 185 -14.93 -39.52 -1.33
C PRO A 185 -15.52 -38.15 -1.64
N ASN A 186 -16.51 -38.09 -2.54
CA ASN A 186 -17.21 -36.85 -2.87
C ASN A 186 -17.93 -36.27 -1.65
N ASN A 187 -17.37 -35.22 -1.06
CA ASN A 187 -17.92 -34.56 0.13
C ASN A 187 -19.08 -33.59 -0.19
N TYR A 188 -19.32 -33.29 -1.47
CA TYR A 188 -20.35 -32.37 -1.92
C TYR A 188 -21.22 -32.98 -3.04
N PRO A 189 -21.96 -34.08 -2.77
CA PRO A 189 -22.68 -34.84 -3.81
C PRO A 189 -23.81 -34.07 -4.50
N ALA A 190 -24.30 -33.00 -3.89
CA ALA A 190 -25.31 -32.12 -4.48
C ALA A 190 -24.74 -31.02 -5.38
N ILE A 191 -23.41 -30.89 -5.47
CA ILE A 191 -22.74 -29.78 -6.16
C ILE A 191 -21.87 -30.31 -7.29
N GLN A 192 -22.16 -29.85 -8.49
CA GLN A 192 -21.33 -30.02 -9.67
C GLN A 192 -20.49 -28.75 -9.90
N THR A 193 -19.58 -28.77 -10.86
CA THR A 193 -18.77 -27.61 -11.23
C THR A 193 -18.44 -27.63 -12.71
N ILE A 194 -18.30 -26.44 -13.28
CA ILE A 194 -17.64 -26.26 -14.58
C ILE A 194 -16.19 -26.77 -14.50
N THR A 195 -15.60 -27.13 -15.64
CA THR A 195 -14.16 -27.44 -15.71
C THR A 195 -13.40 -26.21 -16.18
N GLY A 196 -12.26 -25.94 -15.58
CA GLY A 196 -11.46 -24.79 -15.96
C GLY A 196 -10.14 -24.70 -15.23
N SER A 197 -9.36 -23.73 -15.66
CA SER A 197 -8.07 -23.40 -15.08
C SER A 197 -7.81 -21.92 -15.18
N GLY A 198 -7.05 -21.42 -14.23
CA GLY A 198 -6.62 -20.04 -14.15
C GLY A 198 -5.34 -19.91 -13.36
N SER A 199 -4.95 -18.67 -13.16
CA SER A 199 -3.85 -18.31 -12.29
C SER A 199 -4.05 -16.91 -11.74
N THR A 200 -3.56 -16.67 -10.54
CA THR A 200 -3.44 -15.33 -9.96
C THR A 200 -2.01 -15.12 -9.51
N GLN A 201 -1.45 -13.97 -9.86
CA GLN A 201 -0.21 -13.44 -9.32
C GLN A 201 -0.57 -12.29 -8.38
N LEU A 202 -0.01 -12.29 -7.19
CA LEU A 202 -0.21 -11.25 -6.19
C LEU A 202 1.13 -10.74 -5.69
N ALA A 203 1.18 -9.43 -5.44
CA ALA A 203 2.27 -8.77 -4.76
C ALA A 203 1.72 -8.05 -3.53
N GLY A 204 2.46 -8.11 -2.43
CA GLY A 204 2.11 -7.44 -1.19
C GLY A 204 3.31 -6.81 -0.50
N VAL A 205 3.03 -5.92 0.44
CA VAL A 205 4.02 -5.37 1.36
C VAL A 205 3.89 -6.03 2.72
N ILE A 206 5.02 -6.30 3.38
CA ILE A 206 5.02 -6.89 4.71
C ILE A 206 4.99 -5.77 5.76
N ILE A 207 4.10 -5.92 6.73
CA ILE A 207 3.91 -4.98 7.84
C ILE A 207 4.63 -5.48 9.09
N SER A 208 4.56 -6.78 9.35
CA SER A 208 5.29 -7.37 10.47
C SER A 208 5.74 -8.78 10.14
N ALA A 209 6.92 -9.14 10.65
CA ALA A 209 7.47 -10.48 10.64
C ALA A 209 8.01 -10.80 12.03
N ASP A 210 7.79 -12.02 12.47
CA ASP A 210 8.22 -12.51 13.77
C ASP A 210 9.71 -12.84 13.75
N PRO A 211 10.56 -12.22 14.59
CA PRO A 211 12.01 -12.43 14.55
C PRO A 211 12.44 -13.85 14.90
N ASP A 212 11.58 -14.63 15.57
CA ASP A 212 11.86 -16.04 15.86
C ASP A 212 11.76 -16.90 14.59
N PHE A 213 10.94 -16.48 13.62
CA PHE A 213 10.72 -17.17 12.35
C PHE A 213 11.42 -16.51 11.16
N PHE A 214 11.63 -15.20 11.20
CA PHE A 214 12.34 -14.41 10.19
C PHE A 214 13.52 -13.67 10.84
N PRO A 215 14.53 -14.40 11.33
CA PRO A 215 15.61 -13.81 12.10
C PRO A 215 16.49 -12.89 11.25
N GLY A 216 17.02 -11.85 11.88
CA GLY A 216 17.94 -10.91 11.23
C GLY A 216 17.26 -9.82 10.41
N LEU A 217 15.94 -9.88 10.20
CA LEU A 217 15.21 -8.78 9.58
C LEU A 217 15.11 -7.58 10.53
N THR A 218 15.60 -6.43 10.08
CA THR A 218 15.34 -5.13 10.71
C THR A 218 13.97 -4.59 10.29
N GLN A 219 13.42 -3.64 11.05
CA GLN A 219 12.15 -2.99 10.71
C GLN A 219 12.18 -2.36 9.30
N ALA A 220 13.29 -1.69 8.94
CA ALA A 220 13.47 -1.12 7.61
C ALA A 220 13.48 -2.19 6.51
N GLN A 221 14.05 -3.37 6.78
CA GLN A 221 14.03 -4.49 5.85
C GLN A 221 12.62 -5.07 5.70
N ILE A 222 11.85 -5.19 6.79
CA ILE A 222 10.45 -5.62 6.76
C ILE A 222 9.61 -4.66 5.90
N GLU A 223 9.75 -3.35 6.12
CA GLU A 223 9.03 -2.32 5.34
C GLU A 223 9.41 -2.33 3.85
N SER A 224 10.61 -2.81 3.53
CA SER A 224 11.05 -3.00 2.15
C SER A 224 10.67 -4.34 1.54
N MET A 225 10.28 -5.32 2.36
CA MET A 225 10.06 -6.68 1.90
C MET A 225 8.77 -6.77 1.09
N LYS A 226 8.90 -7.33 -0.12
CA LYS A 226 7.78 -7.67 -0.99
C LYS A 226 7.52 -9.16 -0.88
N VAL A 227 6.26 -9.53 -0.82
CA VAL A 227 5.82 -10.90 -1.03
C VAL A 227 5.31 -11.01 -2.46
N PHE A 228 5.82 -12.01 -3.18
CA PHE A 228 5.28 -12.43 -4.46
C PHE A 228 4.70 -13.81 -4.30
N PHE A 229 3.49 -13.97 -4.80
CA PHE A 229 2.75 -15.20 -4.63
C PHE A 229 2.08 -15.49 -5.96
N ASN A 230 2.29 -16.69 -6.47
CA ASN A 230 1.58 -17.18 -7.63
C ASN A 230 0.69 -18.33 -7.17
N THR A 231 -0.47 -18.44 -7.77
CA THR A 231 -1.36 -19.55 -7.54
C THR A 231 -1.99 -19.98 -8.84
N SER A 232 -1.99 -21.27 -9.10
CA SER A 232 -2.84 -21.86 -10.13
C SER A 232 -4.20 -22.16 -9.50
N THR A 233 -5.27 -21.87 -10.24
CA THR A 233 -6.63 -22.16 -9.82
C THR A 233 -7.27 -23.15 -10.78
N VAL A 234 -7.94 -24.19 -10.26
CA VAL A 234 -8.56 -25.22 -11.10
C VAL A 234 -9.91 -25.69 -10.56
N THR A 235 -10.78 -26.09 -11.48
CA THR A 235 -11.96 -26.90 -11.16
C THR A 235 -12.07 -28.08 -12.14
N PRO A 236 -12.53 -29.26 -11.68
CA PRO A 236 -12.90 -29.63 -10.31
C PRO A 236 -11.69 -29.84 -9.39
N TYR A 237 -11.98 -30.08 -8.10
CA TYR A 237 -10.98 -30.46 -7.09
C TYR A 237 -10.48 -31.88 -7.33
N ARG A 238 -9.16 -32.06 -7.41
CA ARG A 238 -8.50 -33.35 -7.70
C ARG A 238 -7.34 -33.68 -6.77
N GLN A 239 -6.84 -32.72 -5.99
CA GLN A 239 -5.67 -32.88 -5.14
C GLN A 239 -5.96 -32.56 -3.66
N THR A 240 -7.10 -31.93 -3.35
CA THR A 240 -7.55 -31.65 -1.99
C THR A 240 -9.09 -31.62 -1.95
N ASN A 241 -9.67 -31.68 -0.76
CA ASN A 241 -11.12 -31.54 -0.59
C ASN A 241 -11.52 -30.05 -0.62
N PRO A 242 -12.68 -29.70 -1.23
CA PRO A 242 -13.21 -28.34 -1.18
C PRO A 242 -13.49 -27.90 0.26
N SER A 243 -13.05 -26.69 0.64
CA SER A 243 -13.27 -26.15 1.99
C SER A 243 -14.70 -25.67 2.21
N ALA A 244 -15.25 -26.01 3.37
CA ALA A 244 -16.53 -25.50 3.83
C ALA A 244 -16.48 -24.05 4.34
N LYS A 245 -15.30 -23.53 4.71
CA LYS A 245 -15.13 -22.20 5.28
C LYS A 245 -13.85 -21.53 4.79
N PHE A 246 -13.89 -20.20 4.72
CA PHE A 246 -12.77 -19.34 4.35
C PHE A 246 -12.69 -18.17 5.30
N VAL A 247 -11.47 -17.78 5.68
CA VAL A 247 -11.22 -16.62 6.55
C VAL A 247 -11.52 -15.34 5.80
N ASP A 248 -12.28 -14.44 6.42
CA ASP A 248 -12.65 -13.15 5.85
C ASP A 248 -12.08 -11.99 6.69
N TYR A 249 -11.69 -10.90 6.02
CA TYR A 249 -11.12 -9.69 6.62
C TYR A 249 -9.84 -9.85 7.46
N GLY A 250 -9.14 -11.00 7.44
CA GLY A 250 -7.95 -11.22 8.27
C GLY A 250 -8.23 -11.17 9.78
N VAL A 251 -9.50 -11.26 10.19
CA VAL A 251 -9.91 -11.28 11.59
C VAL A 251 -10.18 -12.73 12.00
N VAL A 252 -9.52 -13.18 13.05
CA VAL A 252 -9.72 -14.52 13.62
C VAL A 252 -11.20 -14.75 13.90
N GLY A 253 -11.74 -15.84 13.39
CA GLY A 253 -13.13 -16.25 13.60
C GLY A 253 -14.17 -15.63 12.66
N ASN A 254 -13.80 -14.66 11.81
CA ASN A 254 -14.68 -14.21 10.73
C ASN A 254 -14.51 -15.12 9.51
N THR A 255 -15.60 -15.75 9.06
CA THR A 255 -15.53 -16.72 7.97
C THR A 255 -16.71 -16.64 7.01
N VAL A 256 -16.44 -16.80 5.72
CA VAL A 256 -17.45 -17.09 4.69
C VAL A 256 -17.68 -18.59 4.61
N THR A 257 -18.94 -19.03 4.63
CA THR A 257 -19.30 -20.45 4.56
C THR A 257 -19.71 -20.86 3.14
N MET A 258 -19.13 -21.96 2.68
CA MET A 258 -19.46 -22.61 1.42
C MET A 258 -20.59 -23.62 1.61
N SER A 259 -21.59 -23.54 0.73
CA SER A 259 -22.77 -24.40 0.73
C SER A 259 -23.45 -24.37 -0.65
N ALA A 260 -24.39 -25.29 -0.89
CA ALA A 260 -25.19 -25.27 -2.12
C ALA A 260 -26.00 -23.96 -2.27
N THR A 261 -26.34 -23.28 -1.17
CA THR A 261 -27.02 -21.99 -1.20
C THR A 261 -26.08 -20.82 -1.53
N THR A 262 -24.78 -20.97 -1.31
CA THR A 262 -23.80 -19.90 -1.55
C THR A 262 -22.99 -20.08 -2.83
N VAL A 263 -22.86 -21.28 -3.40
CA VAL A 263 -22.20 -21.51 -4.72
C VAL A 263 -23.14 -22.05 -5.81
N GLY A 264 -24.37 -22.41 -5.44
CA GLY A 264 -25.34 -23.04 -6.34
C GLY A 264 -25.16 -24.56 -6.50
N SER A 265 -26.02 -25.16 -7.33
CA SER A 265 -25.93 -26.58 -7.70
C SER A 265 -24.83 -26.87 -8.73
N VAL A 266 -24.39 -25.84 -9.47
CA VAL A 266 -23.23 -25.88 -10.37
C VAL A 266 -22.31 -24.71 -10.01
N ASN A 267 -21.20 -25.00 -9.35
CA ASN A 267 -20.16 -24.05 -9.01
C ASN A 267 -19.54 -23.45 -10.29
N GLY A 268 -19.66 -22.12 -10.45
CA GLY A 268 -19.27 -21.37 -11.66
C GLY A 268 -20.27 -21.48 -12.83
N GLY A 269 -21.44 -22.10 -12.62
CA GLY A 269 -22.48 -22.25 -13.63
C GLY A 269 -23.34 -21.00 -13.80
N PHE A 270 -23.74 -20.70 -15.04
CA PHE A 270 -24.65 -19.60 -15.35
C PHE A 270 -26.02 -19.80 -14.69
N HIS A 271 -26.57 -18.72 -14.14
CA HIS A 271 -27.92 -18.66 -13.60
C HIS A 271 -28.50 -17.27 -13.86
N ALA A 272 -29.74 -17.23 -14.34
CA ALA A 272 -30.37 -15.99 -14.80
C ALA A 272 -30.95 -15.13 -13.65
N SER A 273 -31.19 -15.73 -12.49
CA SER A 273 -31.76 -15.08 -11.31
C SER A 273 -31.36 -15.82 -10.04
N GLY A 274 -31.36 -15.12 -8.91
CA GLY A 274 -30.96 -15.65 -7.60
C GLY A 274 -30.11 -14.65 -6.81
N PRO A 275 -29.76 -14.97 -5.56
CA PRO A 275 -28.72 -14.23 -4.84
C PRO A 275 -27.37 -14.38 -5.57
N ASP A 276 -26.49 -13.40 -5.43
CA ASP A 276 -25.13 -13.51 -5.94
C ASP A 276 -24.42 -14.69 -5.28
N LEU A 277 -23.82 -15.55 -6.09
CA LEU A 277 -23.15 -16.75 -5.64
C LEU A 277 -21.63 -16.56 -5.66
N HIS A 278 -20.96 -17.33 -4.82
CA HIS A 278 -19.51 -17.44 -4.79
C HIS A 278 -19.04 -18.49 -5.81
N PHE A 279 -17.74 -18.47 -6.12
CA PHE A 279 -17.09 -19.48 -6.96
C PHE A 279 -15.90 -20.09 -6.22
N VAL A 280 -15.94 -21.40 -5.96
CA VAL A 280 -14.92 -22.12 -5.18
C VAL A 280 -13.95 -22.87 -6.12
N LEU A 281 -12.65 -22.77 -5.83
CA LEU A 281 -11.56 -23.16 -6.74
C LEU A 281 -10.47 -23.91 -5.96
N GLN A 282 -9.95 -25.01 -6.49
CA GLN A 282 -8.73 -25.57 -5.94
C GLN A 282 -7.58 -24.61 -6.26
N ALA A 283 -6.75 -24.32 -5.27
CA ALA A 283 -5.58 -23.45 -5.43
C ALA A 283 -4.30 -24.24 -5.20
N ASP A 284 -3.24 -23.94 -5.95
CA ASP A 284 -1.90 -24.51 -5.73
C ASP A 284 -0.88 -23.40 -5.92
N ALA A 285 -0.18 -23.07 -4.84
CA ALA A 285 0.51 -21.82 -4.72
C ALA A 285 1.97 -21.99 -4.30
N ASN A 286 2.81 -21.12 -4.83
CA ASN A 286 4.13 -20.88 -4.28
C ASN A 286 4.36 -19.39 -4.03
N GLN A 287 5.27 -19.13 -3.10
CA GLN A 287 5.53 -17.80 -2.60
C GLN A 287 7.03 -17.57 -2.50
N ARG A 288 7.48 -16.42 -2.98
CA ARG A 288 8.83 -15.92 -2.75
C ARG A 288 8.80 -14.58 -2.06
N PHE A 289 9.89 -14.26 -1.38
CA PHE A 289 10.10 -12.95 -0.79
C PHE A 289 11.25 -12.28 -1.50
N GLU A 290 11.13 -10.98 -1.72
CA GLU A 290 12.22 -10.17 -2.23
C GLU A 290 12.39 -8.98 -1.30
N GLN A 291 13.64 -8.67 -1.00
CA GLN A 291 13.96 -7.41 -0.38
C GLN A 291 13.81 -6.35 -1.47
N GLY A 292 12.87 -5.42 -1.28
CA GLY A 292 12.68 -4.32 -2.22
C GLY A 292 13.96 -3.50 -2.33
N GLU A 293 14.23 -3.01 -3.53
CA GLU A 293 15.47 -2.29 -3.82
C GLU A 293 15.33 -0.85 -3.32
N VAL A 294 16.23 -0.42 -2.43
CA VAL A 294 16.31 1.01 -2.12
C VAL A 294 16.78 1.73 -3.37
N ILE A 295 15.92 2.60 -3.93
CA ILE A 295 16.29 3.41 -5.09
C ILE A 295 17.28 4.47 -4.62
N GLU A 296 18.56 4.26 -4.92
CA GLU A 296 19.61 5.23 -4.62
C GLU A 296 19.28 6.60 -5.23
N GLY A 297 19.51 7.66 -4.47
CA GLY A 297 19.17 9.02 -4.91
C GLY A 297 17.70 9.42 -4.72
N ALA A 298 16.81 8.51 -4.32
CA ALA A 298 15.40 8.80 -4.11
C ALA A 298 15.00 8.81 -2.61
N CYS A 299 13.95 9.57 -2.32
CA CYS A 299 13.39 9.77 -0.99
C CYS A 299 11.89 10.04 -1.12
N ARG A 300 11.16 9.72 -0.05
CA ARG A 300 9.78 10.15 0.18
C ARG A 300 9.69 10.87 1.51
N VAL A 301 8.63 11.64 1.70
CA VAL A 301 8.30 12.32 2.93
C VAL A 301 6.85 12.04 3.29
N THR A 302 6.59 11.79 4.56
CA THR A 302 5.26 11.86 5.17
C THR A 302 5.29 13.02 6.14
N TYR A 303 4.34 13.94 6.04
CA TYR A 303 4.29 15.08 6.96
C TYR A 303 2.85 15.41 7.33
N GLY A 304 2.70 15.93 8.53
CA GLY A 304 1.45 16.45 9.03
C GLY A 304 1.70 17.25 10.28
N GLY A 305 1.07 18.41 10.42
CA GLY A 305 1.33 19.26 11.57
C GLY A 305 0.77 20.66 11.47
N ASN A 306 1.09 21.45 12.49
CA ASN A 306 0.72 22.85 12.62
C ASN A 306 1.97 23.69 12.84
N ASP A 307 2.01 24.83 12.16
CA ASP A 307 2.94 25.93 12.44
C ASP A 307 2.15 27.06 13.09
N LYS A 308 2.65 27.49 14.26
CA LYS A 308 2.13 28.66 14.97
C LYS A 308 3.02 29.87 14.74
N ASN A 309 2.34 30.96 14.46
CA ASN A 309 2.84 32.31 14.28
C ASN A 309 3.63 32.59 13.00
N GLY A 310 4.09 31.58 12.24
CA GLY A 310 5.02 31.82 11.11
C GLY A 310 6.25 32.62 11.54
N ASN A 311 6.44 32.84 12.84
CA ASN A 311 7.46 33.64 13.45
C ASN A 311 8.21 32.70 14.38
N ALA A 312 9.53 32.75 14.27
CA ALA A 312 10.52 32.03 15.06
C ALA A 312 10.55 32.46 16.52
N ASP A 313 9.40 32.53 17.20
CA ASP A 313 9.36 32.68 18.64
C ASP A 313 9.36 31.28 19.29
N PRO A 314 10.53 30.74 19.64
CA PRO A 314 10.63 29.45 20.32
C PRO A 314 10.04 29.51 21.74
N ASN A 315 9.48 30.62 22.20
CA ASN A 315 8.84 30.71 23.51
C ASN A 315 7.31 30.53 23.44
N LYS A 316 6.72 30.33 22.26
CA LYS A 316 5.25 30.23 22.06
C LYS A 316 4.78 28.87 21.53
N PHE A 317 5.35 27.79 22.05
CA PHE A 317 4.85 26.43 21.82
C PHE A 317 3.57 26.18 22.64
N GLY A 318 2.48 25.69 22.01
CA GLY A 318 1.21 25.40 22.71
C GLY A 318 0.22 24.56 21.88
N PRO A 319 -0.91 24.08 22.44
CA PRO A 319 -1.83 23.14 21.79
C PRO A 319 -2.60 23.80 20.64
N THR A 320 -2.72 23.10 19.50
CA THR A 320 -3.58 23.34 18.30
C THR A 320 -3.84 24.79 17.83
N CYS A 321 -4.12 24.99 16.54
CA CYS A 321 -4.38 26.32 15.99
C CYS A 321 -5.62 27.07 16.55
N SER A 322 -6.41 26.43 17.41
CA SER A 322 -7.69 26.91 17.91
C SER A 322 -7.63 27.89 19.08
N GLU A 323 -6.47 28.11 19.71
CA GLU A 323 -6.43 28.76 21.04
C GLU A 323 -6.06 30.25 21.04
N LEU A 324 -5.52 30.81 19.96
CA LEU A 324 -5.06 32.21 19.91
C LEU A 324 -5.56 32.93 18.63
N PRO A 325 -6.63 33.74 18.70
CA PRO A 325 -7.28 34.33 17.52
C PRO A 325 -6.45 35.36 16.75
N ASN A 326 -5.30 35.80 17.28
CA ASN A 326 -4.47 36.84 16.68
C ASN A 326 -3.17 36.31 16.07
N ASP A 327 -2.87 35.02 16.25
CA ASP A 327 -1.60 34.43 15.81
C ASP A 327 -1.79 33.82 14.41
N ASN A 328 -0.78 33.93 13.54
CA ASN A 328 -0.80 33.22 12.27
C ASN A 328 -0.86 31.72 12.56
N CYS A 329 -1.63 30.97 11.78
CA CYS A 329 -1.67 29.52 11.89
C CYS A 329 -1.69 28.90 10.49
N TYR A 330 -0.81 27.92 10.32
CA TYR A 330 -0.73 27.09 9.14
C TYR A 330 -0.83 25.62 9.53
N THR A 331 -1.51 24.82 8.72
CA THR A 331 -1.58 23.37 8.92
C THR A 331 -1.26 22.64 7.62
N PHE A 332 -0.47 21.59 7.72
CA PHE A 332 0.07 20.85 6.58
C PHE A 332 -0.31 19.38 6.69
N GLY A 333 -0.38 18.72 5.54
CA GLY A 333 -0.54 17.29 5.48
C GLY A 333 -0.26 16.75 4.09
N GLY A 334 0.39 15.61 4.02
CA GLY A 334 0.62 14.92 2.77
C GLY A 334 1.67 13.84 2.83
N GLN A 335 1.84 13.18 1.69
CA GLN A 335 2.90 12.20 1.44
C GLN A 335 3.43 12.46 0.04
N VAL A 336 4.74 12.66 -0.12
CA VAL A 336 5.36 12.98 -1.41
C VAL A 336 6.62 12.14 -1.62
N GLY A 337 6.91 11.72 -2.85
CA GLY A 337 8.17 11.06 -3.22
C GLY A 337 8.11 9.53 -3.32
N ALA A 338 7.03 8.93 -3.82
CA ALA A 338 6.99 7.49 -4.12
C ALA A 338 6.98 7.24 -5.66
N PRO A 339 8.14 7.17 -6.35
CA PRO A 339 8.24 6.99 -7.80
C PRO A 339 7.85 5.58 -8.29
N THR A 340 7.19 4.77 -7.48
CA THR A 340 6.66 3.46 -7.91
C THR A 340 5.50 3.60 -8.89
N ALA A 341 4.89 4.78 -8.98
CA ALA A 341 3.95 5.10 -10.05
C ALA A 341 4.70 5.47 -11.33
N ASP A 342 4.38 4.76 -12.42
CA ASP A 342 4.92 5.01 -13.76
C ASP A 342 4.72 6.49 -14.18
N LYS A 343 5.83 7.22 -14.38
CA LYS A 343 5.87 8.60 -14.91
C LYS A 343 5.01 8.76 -16.16
N SER A 344 4.95 7.73 -17.02
CA SER A 344 4.19 7.74 -18.27
C SER A 344 2.67 7.55 -18.08
N LYS A 345 2.24 7.06 -16.91
CA LYS A 345 0.82 6.93 -16.53
C LYS A 345 0.29 8.13 -15.75
N GLY A 346 1.09 9.20 -15.62
CA GLY A 346 0.69 10.45 -15.00
C GLY A 346 0.43 10.37 -13.50
N GLY A 347 0.95 9.34 -12.81
CA GLY A 347 0.72 9.14 -11.38
C GLY A 347 1.26 10.32 -10.57
N PRO A 348 0.48 10.89 -9.64
CA PRO A 348 0.99 11.93 -8.76
C PRO A 348 2.07 11.29 -7.86
N PHE A 349 3.24 11.92 -7.75
CA PHE A 349 4.29 11.48 -6.81
C PHE A 349 3.88 11.61 -5.34
N GLY A 350 2.62 11.95 -5.06
CA GLY A 350 2.11 12.19 -3.74
C GLY A 350 0.91 13.12 -3.71
N GLU A 351 0.56 13.49 -2.49
CA GLU A 351 -0.43 14.51 -2.20
C GLU A 351 0.15 15.57 -1.25
N HIS A 352 -0.29 16.81 -1.42
CA HIS A 352 0.10 17.94 -0.59
C HIS A 352 -1.14 18.78 -0.27
N THR A 353 -1.30 19.11 1.01
CA THR A 353 -2.27 20.07 1.50
C THR A 353 -1.57 21.10 2.38
N HIS A 354 -1.83 22.37 2.07
CA HIS A 354 -1.48 23.52 2.90
C HIS A 354 -2.75 24.26 3.29
N ASN A 355 -2.92 24.56 4.57
CA ASN A 355 -4.01 25.40 5.06
C ASN A 355 -3.42 26.61 5.76
N GLN A 356 -3.88 27.79 5.38
CA GLN A 356 -3.73 28.97 6.24
C GLN A 356 -5.06 29.15 6.97
N LYS A 357 -5.07 28.92 8.29
CA LYS A 357 -6.28 29.11 9.12
C LYS A 357 -6.43 30.54 9.59
N ASN A 358 -5.31 31.16 9.93
CA ASN A 358 -5.25 32.57 10.30
C ASN A 358 -3.97 33.18 9.73
N GLY A 359 -4.05 34.40 9.22
CA GLY A 359 -2.88 35.10 8.73
C GLY A 359 -3.18 36.37 7.91
N PRO A 360 -2.11 37.08 7.49
CA PRO A 360 -2.22 38.28 6.68
C PRO A 360 -2.92 38.02 5.34
N ALA A 361 -2.67 36.86 4.73
CA ALA A 361 -3.33 36.41 3.51
C ALA A 361 -4.72 35.77 3.75
N GLY A 362 -5.36 35.95 4.91
CA GLY A 362 -6.69 35.40 5.19
C GLY A 362 -6.72 33.88 5.42
N GLU A 363 -7.85 33.24 5.10
CA GLU A 363 -8.07 31.79 5.28
C GLU A 363 -8.25 31.08 3.94
N PHE A 364 -7.47 30.03 3.68
CA PHE A 364 -7.61 29.20 2.48
C PHE A 364 -6.98 27.81 2.66
N THR A 365 -7.33 26.89 1.76
CA THR A 365 -6.67 25.60 1.59
C THR A 365 -6.10 25.49 0.17
N PHE A 366 -4.83 25.16 0.05
CA PHE A 366 -4.19 24.79 -1.21
C PHE A 366 -3.96 23.28 -1.26
N ARG A 367 -4.29 22.64 -2.38
CA ARG A 367 -4.30 21.17 -2.53
C ARG A 367 -3.70 20.74 -3.85
N ALA A 368 -2.85 19.73 -3.81
CA ALA A 368 -2.28 19.08 -4.99
C ALA A 368 -2.32 17.56 -4.84
N GLY A 369 -2.81 16.84 -5.85
CA GLY A 369 -2.82 15.37 -5.89
C GLY A 369 -3.80 14.67 -4.94
N THR A 370 -4.41 15.38 -3.98
CA THR A 370 -5.40 14.79 -3.05
C THR A 370 -6.69 14.37 -3.78
N HIS A 371 -7.43 13.40 -3.22
CA HIS A 371 -8.75 13.01 -3.73
C HIS A 371 -9.75 14.19 -3.82
N SER A 372 -9.62 15.17 -2.93
CA SER A 372 -10.50 16.35 -2.91
C SER A 372 -10.08 17.44 -3.90
N ALA A 373 -8.88 17.35 -4.46
CA ALA A 373 -8.35 18.27 -5.44
C ALA A 373 -8.82 17.90 -6.86
N PRO A 374 -8.83 18.85 -7.79
CA PRO A 374 -9.08 18.58 -9.21
C PRO A 374 -8.09 17.55 -9.75
N LYS A 375 -8.57 16.65 -10.61
CA LYS A 375 -7.75 15.56 -11.20
C LYS A 375 -6.54 16.07 -12.01
N THR A 376 -6.53 17.34 -12.38
CA THR A 376 -5.43 18.01 -13.11
C THR A 376 -4.30 18.47 -12.19
N THR A 377 -4.50 18.49 -10.88
CA THR A 377 -3.46 18.79 -9.89
C THR A 377 -2.60 17.56 -9.62
N ARG A 378 -1.30 17.75 -9.44
CA ARG A 378 -0.33 16.66 -9.21
C ARG A 378 1.00 17.20 -8.73
N ILE A 379 1.76 16.35 -8.03
CA ILE A 379 3.21 16.53 -7.89
C ILE A 379 3.86 16.04 -9.20
N THR A 380 4.75 16.84 -9.79
CA THR A 380 5.43 16.53 -11.05
C THR A 380 6.89 16.20 -10.88
N ASP A 381 7.54 16.75 -9.85
CA ASP A 381 8.95 16.46 -9.58
C ASP A 381 9.23 16.38 -8.08
N THR A 382 10.27 15.63 -7.74
CA THR A 382 10.74 15.42 -6.37
C THR A 382 12.24 15.23 -6.40
N VAL A 383 12.96 16.07 -5.66
CA VAL A 383 14.41 16.10 -5.59
C VAL A 383 14.85 15.93 -4.15
N CYS A 384 15.67 14.92 -3.90
CA CYS A 384 16.23 14.65 -2.59
C CYS A 384 17.57 15.34 -2.44
N LYS A 385 17.79 15.98 -1.29
CA LYS A 385 18.99 16.78 -1.02
C LYS A 385 19.56 16.47 0.35
N ASP A 386 20.79 16.91 0.55
CA ASP A 386 21.49 16.83 1.82
C ASP A 386 21.55 15.40 2.39
N PRO A 387 22.39 14.53 1.80
CA PRO A 387 22.57 13.18 2.29
C PRO A 387 23.11 13.17 3.72
N GLY A 388 22.83 12.08 4.45
CA GLY A 388 23.27 11.89 5.83
C GLY A 388 22.17 12.16 6.84
N ALA A 389 21.02 11.51 6.68
CA ALA A 389 19.90 11.58 7.63
C ALA A 389 20.37 11.44 9.09
N ILE A 390 19.76 12.22 10.00
CA ILE A 390 20.11 12.27 11.42
C ILE A 390 19.13 11.41 12.20
N LYS A 391 19.50 10.88 13.37
CA LYS A 391 18.59 10.14 14.23
C LYS A 391 17.40 11.03 14.67
N PRO A 392 16.16 10.49 14.68
CA PRO A 392 15.81 9.09 14.40
C PRO A 392 15.64 8.74 12.91
N ALA A 393 15.55 9.73 12.02
CA ALA A 393 15.32 9.54 10.59
C ALA A 393 16.40 8.70 9.88
N GLU A 394 17.64 8.63 10.37
CA GLU A 394 18.74 7.82 9.81
C GLU A 394 18.38 6.36 9.53
N ALA A 395 17.53 5.75 10.38
CA ALA A 395 17.07 4.38 10.16
C ALA A 395 16.27 4.26 8.84
N ASN A 396 15.49 5.29 8.53
CA ASN A 396 14.44 5.24 7.53
C ASN A 396 14.74 6.08 6.29
N ALA A 397 15.65 7.06 6.36
CA ALA A 397 15.98 8.00 5.29
C ALA A 397 17.48 7.98 4.94
N LYS A 398 17.82 8.44 3.73
CA LYS A 398 19.21 8.78 3.36
C LYS A 398 19.46 10.27 3.26
N PHE A 399 18.39 11.04 3.10
CA PHE A 399 18.39 12.47 2.83
C PHE A 399 17.67 13.18 3.96
N LYS A 400 18.14 14.38 4.30
CA LYS A 400 17.49 15.25 5.29
C LYS A 400 16.48 16.18 4.62
N GLN A 401 16.62 16.44 3.33
CA GLN A 401 15.82 17.42 2.63
C GLN A 401 15.13 16.83 1.41
N ILE A 402 13.92 17.32 1.17
CA ILE A 402 13.15 17.05 -0.04
C ILE A 402 12.60 18.36 -0.61
N ASP A 403 12.82 18.55 -1.90
CA ASP A 403 12.11 19.52 -2.71
C ASP A 403 11.05 18.77 -3.51
N PHE A 404 9.87 19.35 -3.63
CA PHE A 404 8.90 18.88 -4.60
C PHE A 404 8.12 20.02 -5.20
N GLU A 405 7.70 19.83 -6.45
CA GLU A 405 6.95 20.82 -7.22
C GLU A 405 5.84 20.16 -8.02
N GLY A 406 4.89 20.98 -8.45
CA GLY A 406 3.77 20.52 -9.24
C GLY A 406 2.71 21.57 -9.43
N THR A 407 1.49 21.11 -9.66
CA THR A 407 0.31 21.95 -9.84
C THR A 407 -0.72 21.67 -8.76
N GLY A 408 -1.28 22.71 -8.17
CA GLY A 408 -2.32 22.63 -7.14
C GLY A 408 -3.46 23.61 -7.39
N SER A 409 -4.44 23.62 -6.50
CA SER A 409 -5.63 24.47 -6.59
C SER A 409 -6.00 25.04 -5.23
N PHE A 410 -6.60 26.23 -5.23
CA PHE A 410 -7.13 26.85 -4.03
C PHE A 410 -8.58 26.43 -3.76
N ASN A 411 -8.91 26.31 -2.48
CA ASN A 411 -10.26 26.26 -1.95
C ASN A 411 -10.40 27.33 -0.87
N PHE A 412 -11.41 28.18 -1.00
CA PHE A 412 -11.67 29.26 -0.05
C PHE A 412 -12.96 28.95 0.72
N PRO A 413 -12.97 29.08 2.05
CA PRO A 413 -14.22 29.00 2.80
C PRO A 413 -15.13 30.18 2.43
N ASN A 414 -16.44 29.98 2.51
CA ASN A 414 -17.42 31.05 2.36
C ASN A 414 -17.48 31.91 3.63
N SER A 415 -16.39 32.62 3.92
CA SER A 415 -16.19 33.44 5.10
C SER A 415 -15.54 34.78 4.74
N THR A 416 -15.61 35.75 5.65
CA THR A 416 -14.87 37.02 5.51
C THR A 416 -13.36 36.77 5.37
N ALA A 417 -12.82 35.77 6.05
CA ALA A 417 -11.42 35.39 5.97
C ALA A 417 -11.06 34.77 4.60
N GLY A 418 -11.96 33.96 4.01
CA GLY A 418 -11.81 33.46 2.64
C GLY A 418 -11.85 34.57 1.58
N THR A 419 -12.72 35.56 1.77
CA THR A 419 -12.79 36.75 0.89
C THR A 419 -11.51 37.59 0.98
N LYS A 420 -11.00 37.78 2.20
CA LYS A 420 -9.71 38.43 2.45
C LYS A 420 -8.58 37.70 1.72
N ALA A 421 -8.57 36.37 1.75
CA ALA A 421 -7.56 35.57 1.07
C ALA A 421 -7.58 35.72 -0.44
N LYS A 422 -8.78 35.66 -1.04
CA LYS A 422 -8.94 35.91 -2.47
C LYS A 422 -8.42 37.29 -2.88
N ASN A 423 -8.83 38.34 -2.16
CA ASN A 423 -8.40 39.70 -2.47
C ASN A 423 -6.89 39.89 -2.29
N TYR A 424 -6.32 39.25 -1.28
CA TYR A 424 -4.88 39.23 -1.07
C TYR A 424 -4.17 38.62 -2.29
N LEU A 425 -4.52 37.40 -2.70
CA LEU A 425 -3.84 36.72 -3.80
C LEU A 425 -3.96 37.50 -5.11
N ILE A 426 -5.11 38.12 -5.39
CA ILE A 426 -5.30 38.99 -6.56
C ILE A 426 -4.38 40.21 -6.52
N ALA A 427 -4.25 40.85 -5.36
CA ALA A 427 -3.36 42.01 -5.20
C ALA A 427 -1.87 41.65 -5.41
N HIS A 428 -1.51 40.37 -5.30
CA HIS A 428 -0.15 39.85 -5.47
C HIS A 428 0.01 39.07 -6.79
N GLY A 429 -0.76 39.44 -7.82
CA GLY A 429 -0.61 38.91 -9.17
C GLY A 429 -1.47 37.69 -9.49
N GLY A 430 -2.25 37.17 -8.53
CA GLY A 430 -3.23 36.13 -8.77
C GLY A 430 -4.35 36.59 -9.72
N PRO A 431 -4.97 35.66 -10.47
CA PRO A 431 -6.00 36.01 -11.43
C PRO A 431 -7.30 36.42 -10.70
N SER A 432 -8.06 37.35 -11.29
CA SER A 432 -9.28 37.90 -10.68
C SER A 432 -10.39 36.85 -10.45
N ASP A 433 -10.34 35.73 -11.18
CA ASP A 433 -11.28 34.62 -11.11
C ASP A 433 -10.85 33.50 -10.13
N ILE A 434 -9.75 33.67 -9.38
CA ILE A 434 -9.28 32.71 -8.37
C ILE A 434 -10.41 32.31 -7.40
N GLY A 435 -10.64 31.01 -7.22
CA GLY A 435 -11.66 30.48 -6.32
C GLY A 435 -13.13 30.69 -6.75
N SER A 436 -13.42 31.15 -7.98
CA SER A 436 -14.78 31.10 -8.53
C SER A 436 -15.29 29.65 -8.66
N ALA A 437 -16.61 29.42 -8.65
CA ALA A 437 -17.19 28.08 -8.76
C ALA A 437 -16.80 27.35 -10.07
N ASN A 438 -16.38 28.09 -11.11
CA ASN A 438 -15.85 27.57 -12.37
C ASN A 438 -14.31 27.48 -12.40
N SER A 439 -13.63 27.89 -11.32
CA SER A 439 -12.17 27.85 -11.18
C SER A 439 -11.65 26.59 -10.48
N SER A 440 -12.52 25.61 -10.21
CA SER A 440 -12.07 24.29 -9.77
C SER A 440 -11.11 23.64 -10.78
N ASP A 441 -10.99 24.16 -12.02
CA ASP A 441 -10.00 23.70 -12.99
C ASP A 441 -8.75 24.58 -13.08
N LYS A 442 -8.71 25.71 -12.36
CA LYS A 442 -7.52 26.56 -12.33
C LYS A 442 -6.45 25.89 -11.48
N ILE A 443 -5.31 25.69 -12.13
CA ILE A 443 -4.14 25.08 -11.54
C ILE A 443 -3.03 26.12 -11.43
N TYR A 444 -2.30 26.04 -10.33
CA TYR A 444 -1.22 26.96 -9.99
C TYR A 444 0.03 26.15 -9.70
N TYR A 445 1.15 26.59 -10.25
CA TYR A 445 2.44 26.01 -9.95
C TYR A 445 2.77 26.28 -8.49
N PHE A 446 3.36 25.28 -7.84
CA PHE A 446 3.90 25.44 -6.51
C PHE A 446 5.19 24.63 -6.36
N ARG A 447 6.00 25.05 -5.39
CA ARG A 447 7.18 24.32 -4.93
C ARG A 447 7.19 24.33 -3.41
N VAL A 448 7.68 23.24 -2.86
CA VAL A 448 7.85 23.02 -1.43
C VAL A 448 9.27 22.54 -1.16
N ASP A 449 9.89 23.11 -0.14
CA ASP A 449 11.12 22.64 0.48
C ASP A 449 10.79 22.13 1.88
N MET A 450 11.27 20.95 2.25
CA MET A 450 11.11 20.41 3.61
C MET A 450 12.42 19.81 4.10
N VAL A 451 12.72 20.03 5.38
CA VAL A 451 13.90 19.48 6.06
C VAL A 451 13.46 18.69 7.29
N ASP A 452 13.84 17.41 7.31
CA ASP A 452 13.82 16.50 8.46
C ASP A 452 15.27 16.23 8.87
N SER A 453 15.77 17.04 9.81
CA SER A 453 17.07 16.82 10.46
C SER A 453 16.92 16.12 11.82
N GLY A 454 15.81 15.39 12.02
CA GLY A 454 15.43 14.70 13.26
C GLY A 454 14.22 15.32 13.95
N GLU A 455 13.61 14.62 14.92
CA GLU A 455 12.39 15.10 15.57
C GLU A 455 12.65 16.26 16.54
N PRO A 456 12.03 17.44 16.34
CA PRO A 456 11.75 18.40 17.40
C PRO A 456 10.33 18.19 17.94
N GLY A 457 9.94 16.93 18.20
CA GLY A 457 8.76 16.63 19.00
C GLY A 457 8.99 17.09 20.44
N ASN A 458 8.57 18.32 20.77
CA ASN A 458 8.73 18.99 22.08
C ASN A 458 10.17 19.26 22.57
N GLN A 459 11.22 18.75 21.92
CA GLN A 459 12.62 18.93 22.37
C GLN A 459 13.31 20.18 21.81
N PHE A 460 12.66 20.94 20.94
CA PHE A 460 13.18 22.24 20.48
C PHE A 460 13.47 23.20 21.65
N ASN A 461 12.86 22.96 22.82
CA ASN A 461 13.05 23.74 24.04
C ASN A 461 14.30 23.34 24.87
N SER A 462 14.98 22.23 24.55
CA SER A 462 16.07 21.73 25.40
C SER A 462 17.49 21.99 24.91
N ASP A 463 17.71 22.28 23.62
CA ASP A 463 19.06 22.58 23.09
C ASP A 463 19.17 24.03 22.56
N PRO A 464 19.80 24.95 23.33
CA PRO A 464 20.02 26.33 22.91
C PRO A 464 20.79 26.50 21.59
N ALA A 465 21.64 25.54 21.21
CA ALA A 465 22.43 25.61 19.98
C ALA A 465 21.55 25.40 18.75
N VAL A 466 20.66 24.41 18.77
CA VAL A 466 19.66 24.15 17.72
C VAL A 466 18.73 25.36 17.58
N ILE A 467 18.26 25.90 18.71
CA ILE A 467 17.45 27.13 18.71
C ILE A 467 18.20 28.29 18.05
N ALA A 468 19.49 28.50 18.35
CA ALA A 468 20.26 29.59 17.78
C ALA A 468 20.48 29.42 16.26
N GLN A 469 20.72 28.19 15.81
CA GLN A 469 20.91 27.88 14.39
C GLN A 469 19.62 28.10 13.59
N CYS A 470 18.49 27.56 14.08
CA CYS A 470 17.17 27.81 13.51
C CYS A 470 16.78 29.28 13.56
N LYS A 471 17.10 29.98 14.66
CA LYS A 471 16.91 31.43 14.74
C LYS A 471 17.69 32.16 13.67
N SER A 472 18.93 31.79 13.35
CA SER A 472 19.67 32.47 12.29
C SER A 472 19.03 32.28 10.91
N PHE A 473 18.56 31.06 10.62
CA PHE A 473 17.80 30.76 9.41
C PHE A 473 16.55 31.64 9.35
N LEU A 474 15.78 31.70 10.43
CA LEU A 474 14.53 32.44 10.51
C LEU A 474 14.72 33.96 10.73
N ALA A 475 15.88 34.40 11.21
CA ALA A 475 16.19 35.81 11.53
C ALA A 475 16.43 36.65 10.28
N ALA A 476 16.81 36.02 9.17
CA ALA A 476 16.72 36.65 7.86
C ALA A 476 15.32 37.23 7.60
N ASP A 477 14.29 36.65 8.23
CA ASP A 477 12.91 37.09 8.11
C ASP A 477 12.33 37.74 9.37
N GLN A 478 13.03 37.78 10.52
CA GLN A 478 12.46 38.36 11.76
C GLN A 478 12.12 39.86 11.65
N ASN A 479 12.68 40.57 10.67
CA ASN A 479 12.37 41.98 10.38
C ASN A 479 11.37 42.17 9.21
N ASN A 480 10.98 41.07 8.55
CA ASN A 480 9.95 41.03 7.53
C ASN A 480 8.78 40.27 8.13
N PRO A 481 7.65 40.91 8.52
CA PRO A 481 6.54 40.19 9.12
C PRO A 481 6.21 38.99 8.23
N LEU A 482 6.41 37.75 8.72
CA LEU A 482 6.44 36.49 7.96
C LEU A 482 5.09 36.05 7.35
N ALA A 483 4.32 37.00 6.85
CA ALA A 483 4.02 36.99 5.42
C ALA A 483 4.30 38.38 4.86
N THR A 484 5.53 38.63 4.41
CA THR A 484 5.75 39.80 3.60
C THR A 484 5.08 39.52 2.28
N ALA A 485 4.10 40.39 2.01
CA ALA A 485 3.48 40.72 0.73
C ALA A 485 4.47 40.98 -0.42
N ASP A 486 5.77 40.72 -0.25
CA ASP A 486 6.74 40.82 -1.32
C ASP A 486 7.44 39.47 -1.56
N PRO A 487 6.99 38.74 -2.58
CA PRO A 487 7.57 37.48 -3.03
C PRO A 487 9.02 37.62 -3.51
N LEU A 488 9.48 38.85 -3.79
CA LEU A 488 10.81 39.15 -4.32
C LEU A 488 11.93 39.05 -3.27
N LEU A 489 11.60 38.84 -1.99
CA LEU A 489 12.58 38.82 -0.89
C LEU A 489 12.96 37.43 -0.38
N LEU A 490 12.28 36.38 -0.85
CA LEU A 490 12.69 35.00 -0.58
C LEU A 490 13.61 34.54 -1.70
N ASP A 491 14.91 34.82 -1.58
CA ASP A 491 15.90 34.00 -2.26
C ASP A 491 15.64 32.56 -1.80
N TYR A 492 15.46 31.64 -2.75
CA TYR A 492 15.37 30.21 -2.44
C TYR A 492 16.77 29.75 -2.00
N VAL A 493 17.14 30.11 -0.77
CA VAL A 493 18.38 29.68 -0.15
C VAL A 493 18.17 28.21 0.17
N ALA A 494 19.11 27.35 -0.29
CA ALA A 494 19.18 25.97 0.17
C ALA A 494 19.00 25.97 1.69
N SER A 495 17.95 25.30 2.16
CA SER A 495 17.40 25.44 3.49
C SER A 495 18.46 25.21 4.56
N GLY A 496 18.20 25.73 5.76
CA GLY A 496 19.05 25.48 6.93
C GLY A 496 19.05 24.00 7.25
N ALA A 497 19.93 23.23 6.60
CA ALA A 497 20.03 21.77 6.61
C ALA A 497 20.13 21.13 8.01
N ASP A 498 20.37 21.96 9.02
CA ASP A 498 20.53 21.60 10.41
C ASP A 498 19.37 22.09 11.31
N CYS A 499 18.32 22.68 10.74
CA CYS A 499 17.13 23.05 11.47
C CYS A 499 16.03 21.99 11.29
N PRO A 500 15.54 21.35 12.36
CA PRO A 500 14.57 20.27 12.24
C PRO A 500 13.16 20.79 11.97
N ASP A 501 12.40 20.00 11.20
CA ASP A 501 11.00 20.23 10.81
C ASP A 501 10.70 21.60 10.17
N VAL A 502 11.60 22.07 9.32
CA VAL A 502 11.42 23.31 8.57
C VAL A 502 10.74 23.05 7.24
N TYR A 503 9.91 24.00 6.82
CA TYR A 503 9.33 24.00 5.49
C TYR A 503 9.33 25.39 4.85
N GLN A 504 9.30 25.42 3.52
CA GLN A 504 9.04 26.60 2.71
C GLN A 504 8.09 26.23 1.58
N ILE A 505 7.09 27.07 1.32
CA ILE A 505 6.12 26.91 0.23
C ILE A 505 6.09 28.19 -0.58
N LEU A 506 6.03 28.04 -1.90
CA LEU A 506 5.80 29.11 -2.84
C LEU A 506 4.75 28.70 -3.88
N ILE A 507 3.85 29.62 -4.23
CA ILE A 507 2.74 29.40 -5.16
C ILE A 507 2.70 30.53 -6.19
N CYS A 508 2.73 30.18 -7.47
CA CYS A 508 2.75 31.10 -8.59
C CYS A 508 1.34 31.44 -9.10
N PRO A 509 1.17 32.59 -9.78
CA PRO A 509 -0.14 33.02 -10.31
C PRO A 509 -0.62 32.22 -11.52
N THR A 510 0.25 31.40 -12.12
CA THR A 510 -0.04 30.52 -13.27
C THR A 510 0.38 29.08 -12.96
N ASP A 511 0.17 28.16 -13.89
CA ASP A 511 0.61 26.77 -13.81
C ASP A 511 2.09 26.55 -14.18
N GLN A 512 2.84 27.65 -14.37
CA GLN A 512 4.27 27.64 -14.67
C GLN A 512 5.09 28.20 -13.50
N PRO A 513 6.36 27.78 -13.36
CA PRO A 513 7.30 28.43 -12.45
C PRO A 513 7.36 29.95 -12.69
N CYS A 514 7.58 30.71 -11.62
CA CYS A 514 7.61 32.17 -11.65
C CYS A 514 8.67 32.72 -10.71
N ASP A 515 9.21 33.89 -11.06
CA ASP A 515 10.17 34.62 -10.22
C ASP A 515 9.49 35.41 -9.09
N THR A 516 8.18 35.62 -9.19
CA THR A 516 7.39 36.40 -8.22
C THR A 516 6.13 35.60 -7.83
N PRO A 517 6.20 34.75 -6.81
CA PRO A 517 5.04 33.97 -6.37
C PRO A 517 3.91 34.86 -5.86
N MET A 518 2.63 34.52 -6.02
CA MET A 518 1.56 35.31 -5.39
C MET A 518 1.39 34.99 -3.89
N TYR A 519 2.03 33.91 -3.44
CA TYR A 519 2.04 33.47 -2.06
C TYR A 519 3.35 32.75 -1.74
N ALA A 520 3.96 33.10 -0.61
CA ALA A 520 5.07 32.36 -0.06
C ALA A 520 4.98 32.34 1.47
N VAL A 521 5.37 31.22 2.07
CA VAL A 521 5.44 31.05 3.53
C VAL A 521 6.61 30.13 3.84
N ARG A 522 7.27 30.39 4.97
CA ARG A 522 8.24 29.47 5.55
C ARG A 522 8.07 29.46 7.06
N GLY A 523 8.43 28.35 7.66
CA GLY A 523 8.37 28.22 9.11
C GLY A 523 8.79 26.83 9.55
N PHE A 524 8.32 26.44 10.73
CA PHE A 524 8.70 25.20 11.38
C PHE A 524 7.48 24.53 12.02
N LEU A 525 7.44 23.20 12.03
CA LEU A 525 6.33 22.50 12.68
C LEU A 525 6.48 22.59 14.20
N THR A 526 5.50 23.21 14.83
CA THR A 526 5.40 23.32 16.30
C THR A 526 4.63 22.15 16.93
N GLY A 527 3.97 21.35 16.10
CA GLY A 527 3.32 20.11 16.48
C GLY A 527 2.99 19.30 15.23
N GLY A 528 3.15 17.99 15.30
CA GLY A 528 3.21 17.13 14.12
C GLY A 528 4.61 16.57 13.91
N ASN A 529 4.90 16.07 12.71
CA ASN A 529 6.22 15.53 12.34
C ASN A 529 6.45 15.64 10.81
N ILE A 530 7.68 15.89 10.38
CA ILE A 530 8.16 15.62 9.01
C ILE A 530 9.00 14.35 9.08
N GLN A 531 8.60 13.31 8.36
CA GLN A 531 9.32 12.05 8.33
C GLN A 531 9.81 11.76 6.92
N MET A 532 11.12 11.81 6.75
CA MET A 532 11.77 11.35 5.53
C MET A 532 11.89 9.83 5.52
N HIS A 533 11.78 9.23 4.34
CA HIS A 533 11.99 7.81 4.14
C HIS A 533 12.73 7.53 2.83
N LYS A 534 13.38 6.37 2.77
CA LYS A 534 13.93 5.74 1.57
C LYS A 534 12.77 5.37 0.65
N VAL A 535 13.04 5.40 -0.65
CA VAL A 535 12.14 4.80 -1.64
C VAL A 535 12.56 3.36 -1.87
N ILE A 536 11.60 2.45 -1.76
CA ILE A 536 11.81 1.03 -2.02
C ILE A 536 11.00 0.63 -3.25
N LYS A 537 11.68 0.04 -4.24
CA LYS A 537 11.07 -0.54 -5.44
C LYS A 537 10.60 -1.95 -5.19
#